data_AF-A0A7K8BVL5-F1
#
_entry.id   AF-A0A7K8BVL5-F1
#
_cell.length_a   1.000
_cell.length_b   1.000
_cell.length_c   1.000
_cell.angle_alpha   90.00
_cell.angle_beta   90.00
_cell.angle_gamma   90.00
#
_symmetry.space_group_name_H-M   'P 1'
#
loop_
_entity.id
_entity.type
_entity.pdbx_description
1 polymer ?
#
loop_
_entity_poly.entity_id
_entity_poly.type
_entity_poly.pdbx_seq_one_letter_code
_entity_poly.pdbx_strand_id
1 'polypeptide(L)'
;DLAKPPVNEPREPEQFLMQTPQGNPLLLSHTLQELLSKDSVQVELIPEKKGLFLKHVEYEVSSKRFKCSVYRRYNDFVVFHEMLLQKFPYRMVPALPPKRMLGADREFIESRRRALKRFINLVARHPPFSEDVLLKLFLSFSGSDVQNKLRELVQGVGDEFVTCRLATQAKDFLPADIQAQFAASRELIRNIYNSFYKLRDRAERIASRAIDNASDLLIFGKELSALGSDTTPLPSWAALNNNTWGTLKQALKGLSVEFALLADKAVQQGKQEENDVVEKLNLFLDLLQSYKDLCERHEKGVLHKHQRALHKYSMMKKQMMSATVQNKEPESVEQLESRIVEQENAIVTMELRNYFSLYCLHQETQLIHIYLPLTSHILGAFVNSQIQGHKEMSKVWNELKPKLSCLFVGSSSMPTPPLSPPEGNFFSN
;
A
#
# COMPACT_ATOMS: atom_id res chain seq x y z
N ASP A 1 11.37 -2.57 -65.06
CA ASP A 1 10.91 -3.40 -63.93
C ASP A 1 10.81 -2.59 -62.65
N LEU A 2 9.63 -2.61 -62.02
CA LEU A 2 9.37 -2.04 -60.70
C LEU A 2 8.94 -3.18 -59.77
N ALA A 3 9.82 -3.58 -58.85
CA ALA A 3 9.53 -4.64 -57.90
C ALA A 3 8.57 -4.14 -56.80
N LYS A 4 7.51 -4.93 -56.52
CA LYS A 4 6.58 -4.66 -55.43
C LYS A 4 7.23 -4.97 -54.06
N PRO A 5 6.89 -4.24 -52.99
CA PRO A 5 7.26 -4.62 -51.63
C PRO A 5 6.49 -5.89 -51.20
N PRO A 6 7.03 -6.68 -50.25
CA PRO A 6 6.39 -7.90 -49.77
C PRO A 6 5.14 -7.59 -48.93
N VAL A 7 4.18 -8.52 -48.98
CA VAL A 7 2.95 -8.47 -48.20
C VAL A 7 3.27 -8.76 -46.72
N ASN A 8 2.76 -7.94 -45.80
CA ASN A 8 2.81 -8.25 -44.37
C ASN A 8 1.92 -9.46 -44.07
N GLU A 9 2.50 -10.53 -43.54
CA GLU A 9 1.75 -11.65 -42.97
C GLU A 9 1.01 -11.22 -41.69
N PRO A 10 -0.13 -11.85 -41.35
CA PRO A 10 -0.83 -11.56 -40.10
C PRO A 10 0.00 -11.98 -38.89
N ARG A 11 0.12 -11.12 -37.88
CA ARG A 11 0.79 -11.48 -36.62
C ARG A 11 -0.04 -12.52 -35.86
N GLU A 12 0.60 -13.60 -35.45
CA GLU A 12 -0.02 -14.68 -34.68
C GLU A 12 -0.51 -14.21 -33.29
N PRO A 13 -1.63 -14.76 -32.78
CA PRO A 13 -2.25 -14.33 -31.52
C PRO A 13 -1.54 -14.83 -30.25
N GLU A 14 -0.42 -15.54 -30.35
CA GLU A 14 0.23 -16.20 -29.20
C GLU A 14 0.76 -15.24 -28.13
N GLN A 15 1.02 -13.97 -28.47
CA GLN A 15 1.60 -12.97 -27.57
C GLN A 15 0.71 -12.57 -26.37
N PHE A 16 -0.56 -12.98 -26.34
CA PHE A 16 -1.51 -12.64 -25.28
C PHE A 16 -1.82 -13.78 -24.30
N LEU A 17 -1.18 -14.95 -24.46
CA LEU A 17 -1.50 -16.13 -23.65
C LEU A 17 -0.60 -16.24 -22.42
N MET A 18 -1.20 -16.28 -21.22
CA MET A 18 -0.46 -16.57 -20.00
C MET A 18 0.11 -18.00 -20.02
N GLN A 19 1.41 -18.13 -19.74
CA GLN A 19 2.10 -19.42 -19.69
C GLN A 19 1.66 -20.22 -18.46
N THR A 20 1.45 -21.53 -18.64
CA THR A 20 1.04 -22.46 -17.57
C THR A 20 2.24 -22.89 -16.71
N PRO A 21 2.20 -22.74 -15.37
CA PRO A 21 3.22 -23.30 -14.47
C PRO A 21 3.25 -24.82 -14.49
N GLN A 22 4.42 -25.42 -14.22
CA GLN A 22 4.56 -26.85 -13.95
C GLN A 22 4.17 -27.14 -12.49
N GLY A 23 3.11 -27.91 -12.25
CA GLY A 23 2.64 -28.27 -10.91
C GLY A 23 1.11 -28.36 -10.82
N ASN A 24 0.56 -28.46 -9.60
CA ASN A 24 -0.89 -28.29 -9.39
C ASN A 24 -1.24 -26.82 -9.68
N PRO A 25 -2.09 -26.51 -10.69
CA PRO A 25 -2.38 -25.13 -11.06
C PRO A 25 -3.06 -24.31 -9.96
N LEU A 26 -3.68 -24.94 -8.96
CA LEU A 26 -4.31 -24.23 -7.84
C LEU A 26 -3.27 -23.61 -6.88
N LEU A 27 -2.04 -24.15 -6.82
CA LEU A 27 -1.04 -23.76 -5.84
C LEU A 27 -0.10 -22.66 -6.36
N LEU A 28 0.12 -21.61 -5.56
CA LEU A 28 1.12 -20.57 -5.84
C LEU A 28 2.47 -20.97 -5.22
N SER A 29 3.36 -21.49 -6.06
CA SER A 29 4.75 -21.81 -5.67
C SER A 29 5.63 -20.56 -5.69
N HIS A 30 5.41 -19.64 -4.74
CA HIS A 30 6.20 -18.42 -4.58
C HIS A 30 6.61 -18.14 -3.14
N THR A 31 7.85 -17.70 -2.93
CA THR A 31 8.29 -17.14 -1.65
C THR A 31 8.13 -15.62 -1.61
N LEU A 32 8.06 -15.04 -0.40
CA LEU A 32 8.03 -13.58 -0.22
C LEU A 32 9.24 -12.91 -0.90
N GLN A 33 10.41 -13.53 -0.83
CA GLN A 33 11.65 -13.00 -1.41
C GLN A 33 11.57 -12.94 -2.94
N GLU A 34 11.06 -13.98 -3.60
CA GLU A 34 10.83 -13.98 -5.05
C GLU A 34 9.90 -12.85 -5.47
N LEU A 35 8.74 -12.71 -4.79
CA LEU A 35 7.77 -11.66 -5.12
C LEU A 35 8.34 -10.27 -4.90
N LEU A 36 9.07 -10.03 -3.81
CA LEU A 36 9.77 -8.76 -3.57
C LEU A 36 10.88 -8.49 -4.60
N SER A 37 11.49 -9.54 -5.18
CA SER A 37 12.55 -9.42 -6.18
C SER A 37 12.05 -9.12 -7.60
N LYS A 38 10.78 -9.39 -7.93
CA LYS A 38 10.19 -9.19 -9.27
C LYS A 38 10.40 -7.77 -9.81
N ASP A 39 10.12 -6.75 -8.99
CA ASP A 39 10.50 -5.37 -9.27
C ASP A 39 10.61 -4.53 -7.99
N SER A 40 11.34 -3.42 -8.10
CA SER A 40 11.34 -2.31 -7.15
C SER A 40 11.09 -1.03 -7.94
N VAL A 41 9.89 -0.47 -7.78
CA VAL A 41 9.48 0.74 -8.49
C VAL A 41 9.57 1.94 -7.55
N GLN A 42 10.28 2.99 -7.96
CA GLN A 42 10.27 4.29 -7.27
C GLN A 42 9.23 5.21 -7.92
N VAL A 43 8.60 6.06 -7.11
CA VAL A 43 7.65 7.07 -7.56
C VAL A 43 8.00 8.36 -6.87
N GLU A 44 8.62 9.28 -7.60
CA GLU A 44 9.09 10.56 -7.06
C GLU A 44 8.27 11.73 -7.63
N LEU A 45 8.12 12.79 -6.82
CA LEU A 45 7.34 13.96 -7.19
C LEU A 45 8.17 14.89 -8.07
N ILE A 46 7.67 15.24 -9.26
CA ILE A 46 8.26 16.31 -10.06
C ILE A 46 7.73 17.67 -9.54
N PRO A 47 8.59 18.60 -9.11
CA PRO A 47 8.16 19.89 -8.53
C PRO A 47 7.40 20.77 -9.52
N GLU A 48 7.73 20.67 -10.82
CA GLU A 48 7.14 21.46 -11.88
C GLU A 48 5.76 20.94 -12.28
N LYS A 49 4.73 21.79 -12.16
CA LYS A 49 3.41 21.49 -12.70
C LYS A 49 3.37 21.80 -14.20
N LYS A 50 3.28 20.75 -15.03
CA LYS A 50 3.24 20.86 -16.50
C LYS A 50 1.79 20.94 -17.02
N GLY A 51 1.65 21.27 -18.31
CA GLY A 51 0.36 21.37 -19.00
C GLY A 51 0.08 22.78 -19.53
N LEU A 52 -0.30 22.88 -20.81
CA LEU A 52 -0.52 24.14 -21.53
C LEU A 52 -1.74 24.94 -21.03
N PHE A 53 -2.79 24.24 -20.59
CA PHE A 53 -4.07 24.84 -20.18
C PHE A 53 -4.47 24.53 -18.73
N LEU A 54 -4.07 23.36 -18.22
CA LEU A 54 -4.31 22.94 -16.84
C LEU A 54 -3.01 22.36 -16.27
N LYS A 55 -2.47 23.03 -15.24
CA LYS A 55 -1.24 22.63 -14.55
C LYS A 55 -1.47 21.37 -13.70
N HIS A 56 -1.03 20.21 -14.19
CA HIS A 56 -1.10 18.93 -13.47
C HIS A 56 0.21 18.59 -12.74
N VAL A 57 0.11 17.74 -11.71
CA VAL A 57 1.27 17.16 -11.03
C VAL A 57 1.70 15.90 -11.77
N GLU A 58 3.00 15.79 -12.05
CA GLU A 58 3.63 14.60 -12.61
C GLU A 58 4.47 13.88 -11.55
N TYR A 59 4.60 12.58 -11.73
CA TYR A 59 5.47 11.70 -10.97
C TYR A 59 6.46 11.04 -11.93
N GLU A 60 7.71 10.95 -11.52
CA GLU A 60 8.70 10.09 -12.16
C GLU A 60 8.53 8.67 -11.60
N VAL A 61 8.22 7.72 -12.48
CA VAL A 61 8.03 6.32 -12.14
C VAL A 61 9.22 5.53 -12.70
N SER A 62 10.08 5.03 -11.82
CA SER A 62 11.34 4.36 -12.18
C SER A 62 11.29 2.88 -11.83
N SER A 63 11.36 1.98 -12.82
CA SER A 63 11.39 0.53 -12.62
C SER A 63 12.80 -0.02 -12.61
N LYS A 64 13.16 -0.80 -11.58
CA LYS A 64 14.45 -1.49 -11.51
C LYS A 64 14.51 -2.66 -12.52
N ARG A 65 13.41 -3.38 -12.72
CA ARG A 65 13.30 -4.49 -13.70
C ARG A 65 13.51 -4.01 -15.12
N PHE A 66 12.83 -2.93 -15.52
CA PHE A 66 12.89 -2.41 -16.89
C PHE A 66 14.03 -1.41 -17.13
N LYS A 67 14.74 -0.98 -16.06
CA LYS A 67 15.87 -0.03 -16.12
C LYS A 67 15.52 1.29 -16.81
N CYS A 68 14.28 1.74 -16.65
CA CYS A 68 13.76 2.94 -17.28
C CYS A 68 12.91 3.77 -16.32
N SER A 69 12.85 5.07 -16.60
CA SER A 69 12.04 6.05 -15.89
C SER A 69 11.05 6.68 -16.87
N VAL A 70 9.80 6.80 -16.45
CA VAL A 70 8.71 7.39 -17.25
C VAL A 70 7.93 8.39 -16.43
N TYR A 71 7.46 9.46 -17.07
CA TYR A 71 6.59 10.44 -16.41
C TYR A 71 5.14 10.00 -16.49
N ARG A 72 4.43 10.08 -15.36
CA ARG A 72 3.01 9.74 -15.22
C ARG A 72 2.31 10.78 -14.37
N ARG A 73 1.12 11.23 -14.78
CA ARG A 73 0.20 11.99 -13.92
C ARG A 73 -0.76 11.03 -13.23
N TYR A 74 -1.41 11.48 -12.15
CA TYR A 74 -2.39 10.67 -11.40
C TYR A 74 -3.48 10.04 -12.29
N ASN A 75 -4.00 10.76 -13.30
CA ASN A 75 -5.02 10.20 -14.20
C ASN A 75 -4.50 9.07 -15.09
N ASP A 76 -3.19 8.91 -15.29
CA ASP A 76 -2.64 7.77 -16.05
C ASP A 76 -2.68 6.50 -15.20
N PHE A 77 -2.42 6.62 -13.89
CA PHE A 77 -2.65 5.54 -12.93
C PHE A 77 -4.12 5.15 -12.86
N VAL A 78 -5.05 6.12 -12.91
CA VAL A 78 -6.51 5.83 -12.95
C VAL A 78 -6.88 4.97 -14.15
N VAL A 79 -6.45 5.35 -15.36
CA VAL A 79 -6.70 4.54 -16.58
C VAL A 79 -6.01 3.18 -16.48
N PHE A 80 -4.78 3.09 -15.96
CA PHE A 80 -4.09 1.82 -15.78
C PHE A 80 -4.83 0.88 -14.79
N HIS A 81 -5.34 1.42 -13.69
CA HIS A 81 -6.16 0.68 -12.71
C HIS A 81 -7.50 0.22 -13.30
N GLU A 82 -8.17 1.06 -14.10
CA GLU A 82 -9.39 0.68 -14.84
C GLU A 82 -9.10 -0.48 -15.79
N MET A 83 -8.00 -0.43 -16.54
CA MET A 83 -7.59 -1.50 -17.46
C MET A 83 -7.18 -2.79 -16.73
N LEU A 84 -6.53 -2.69 -15.57
CA LEU A 84 -6.27 -3.85 -14.70
C LEU A 84 -7.56 -4.51 -14.21
N LEU A 85 -8.55 -3.72 -13.73
CA LEU A 85 -9.84 -4.26 -13.29
C LEU A 85 -10.66 -4.87 -14.44
N GLN A 86 -10.58 -4.30 -15.64
CA GLN A 86 -11.26 -4.83 -16.83
C GLN A 86 -10.63 -6.14 -17.31
N LYS A 87 -9.30 -6.23 -17.33
CA LYS A 87 -8.58 -7.43 -17.80
C LYS A 87 -8.55 -8.54 -16.75
N PHE A 88 -8.40 -8.19 -15.47
CA PHE A 88 -8.22 -9.13 -14.35
C PHE A 88 -9.26 -8.95 -13.23
N PRO A 89 -10.57 -9.11 -13.50
CA PRO A 89 -11.62 -8.86 -12.51
C PRO A 89 -11.57 -9.80 -11.30
N TYR A 90 -10.89 -10.96 -11.44
CA TYR A 90 -10.76 -12.03 -10.46
C TYR A 90 -9.50 -11.93 -9.57
N ARG A 91 -8.70 -10.86 -9.69
CA ARG A 91 -7.42 -10.69 -9.00
C ARG A 91 -7.44 -9.55 -7.98
N MET A 92 -6.46 -9.53 -7.08
CA MET A 92 -6.26 -8.44 -6.12
C MET A 92 -5.64 -7.20 -6.79
N VAL A 93 -6.46 -6.41 -7.50
CA VAL A 93 -6.07 -5.06 -7.97
C VAL A 93 -6.12 -4.09 -6.78
N PRO A 94 -5.01 -3.41 -6.40
CA PRO A 94 -5.00 -2.50 -5.27
C PRO A 94 -5.68 -1.16 -5.57
N ALA A 95 -6.36 -0.61 -4.58
CA ALA A 95 -7.05 0.68 -4.71
C ALA A 95 -6.05 1.84 -4.90
N LEU A 96 -6.46 2.84 -5.68
CA LEU A 96 -5.74 4.10 -5.82
C LEU A 96 -6.09 5.10 -4.70
N PRO A 97 -5.15 5.98 -4.29
CA PRO A 97 -5.47 7.08 -3.39
C PRO A 97 -6.55 8.00 -4.00
N PRO A 98 -7.40 8.65 -3.18
CA PRO A 98 -8.61 9.33 -3.66
C PRO A 98 -8.33 10.50 -4.62
N LYS A 99 -9.26 10.72 -5.55
CA LYS A 99 -9.28 11.88 -6.45
C LYS A 99 -9.82 13.09 -5.69
N ARG A 100 -8.92 13.85 -5.08
CA ARG A 100 -9.26 15.04 -4.29
C ARG A 100 -10.01 16.10 -5.10
N MET A 101 -11.03 16.70 -4.48
CA MET A 101 -11.95 17.66 -5.11
C MET A 101 -11.47 19.13 -5.01
N LEU A 102 -10.75 19.53 -3.94
CA LEU A 102 -10.29 20.91 -3.70
C LEU A 102 -8.88 20.95 -3.06
N GLY A 103 -8.12 22.04 -3.23
CA GLY A 103 -6.91 22.42 -2.45
C GLY A 103 -5.70 21.47 -2.43
N ALA A 104 -4.59 21.82 -3.09
CA ALA A 104 -3.37 21.00 -3.08
C ALA A 104 -2.31 21.50 -2.09
N ASP A 105 -2.45 21.12 -0.82
CA ASP A 105 -1.31 21.19 0.12
C ASP A 105 -0.22 20.15 -0.23
N ARG A 106 0.93 20.31 0.44
CA ARG A 106 2.12 19.48 0.24
C ARG A 106 1.95 18.07 0.81
N GLU A 107 1.26 17.96 1.93
CA GLU A 107 1.05 16.71 2.67
C GLU A 107 0.20 15.72 1.87
N PHE A 108 -0.88 16.19 1.27
CA PHE A 108 -1.70 15.40 0.37
C PHE A 108 -0.91 14.90 -0.84
N ILE A 109 -0.08 15.75 -1.45
CA ILE A 109 0.71 15.37 -2.62
C ILE A 109 1.71 14.27 -2.26
N GLU A 110 2.37 14.38 -1.10
CA GLU A 110 3.29 13.37 -0.59
C GLU A 110 2.57 12.06 -0.20
N SER A 111 1.46 12.15 0.52
CA SER A 111 0.61 11.00 0.87
C SER A 111 0.13 10.26 -0.39
N ARG A 112 -0.31 11.00 -1.42
CA ARG A 112 -0.65 10.43 -2.73
C ARG A 112 0.56 9.79 -3.40
N ARG A 113 1.73 10.42 -3.42
CA ARG A 113 2.96 9.86 -4.01
C ARG A 113 3.32 8.52 -3.38
N ARG A 114 3.28 8.44 -2.04
CA ARG A 114 3.50 7.20 -1.28
C ARG A 114 2.47 6.12 -1.61
N ALA A 115 1.19 6.45 -1.62
CA ALA A 115 0.14 5.51 -2.00
C ALA A 115 0.29 5.02 -3.46
N LEU A 116 0.66 5.89 -4.40
CA LEU A 116 0.98 5.49 -5.79
C LEU A 116 2.20 4.56 -5.85
N LYS A 117 3.23 4.81 -5.03
CA LYS A 117 4.40 3.91 -4.88
C LYS A 117 3.99 2.54 -4.36
N ARG A 118 3.14 2.46 -3.34
CA ARG A 118 2.66 1.18 -2.79
C ARG A 118 1.80 0.44 -3.81
N PHE A 119 0.82 1.11 -4.43
CA PHE A 119 0.01 0.59 -5.53
C PHE A 119 0.88 -0.07 -6.62
N ILE A 120 1.84 0.67 -7.20
CA ILE A 120 2.61 0.16 -8.34
C ILE A 120 3.59 -0.95 -7.93
N ASN A 121 4.09 -0.97 -6.69
CA ASN A 121 4.91 -2.08 -6.20
C ASN A 121 4.09 -3.33 -5.88
N LEU A 122 2.83 -3.20 -5.43
CA LEU A 122 1.93 -4.35 -5.30
C LEU A 122 1.62 -4.92 -6.69
N VAL A 123 1.26 -4.07 -7.65
CA VAL A 123 0.98 -4.51 -9.03
C VAL A 123 2.21 -5.15 -9.68
N ALA A 124 3.38 -4.53 -9.60
CA ALA A 124 4.59 -5.04 -10.26
C ALA A 124 5.15 -6.36 -9.69
N ARG A 125 4.66 -6.78 -8.51
CA ARG A 125 5.06 -8.01 -7.82
C ARG A 125 3.99 -9.11 -7.84
N HIS A 126 2.75 -8.76 -8.16
CA HIS A 126 1.63 -9.69 -8.31
C HIS A 126 1.88 -10.64 -9.50
N PRO A 127 1.79 -11.97 -9.36
CA PRO A 127 2.32 -12.88 -10.38
C PRO A 127 1.67 -12.68 -11.78
N PRO A 128 0.34 -12.76 -11.98
CA PRO A 128 -0.32 -12.37 -13.23
C PRO A 128 0.10 -11.00 -13.79
N PHE A 129 0.05 -9.93 -12.98
CA PHE A 129 0.28 -8.57 -13.49
C PHE A 129 1.75 -8.31 -13.84
N SER A 130 2.68 -8.94 -13.10
CA SER A 130 4.12 -8.74 -13.25
C SER A 130 4.67 -9.19 -14.60
N GLU A 131 3.99 -10.13 -15.27
CA GLU A 131 4.37 -10.63 -16.60
C GLU A 131 3.49 -10.03 -17.72
N ASP A 132 2.49 -9.20 -17.39
CA ASP A 132 1.54 -8.67 -18.37
C ASP A 132 2.08 -7.47 -19.17
N VAL A 133 1.73 -7.44 -20.46
CA VAL A 133 2.08 -6.35 -21.38
C VAL A 133 1.54 -4.98 -20.93
N LEU A 134 0.41 -4.93 -20.21
CA LEU A 134 -0.18 -3.70 -19.69
C LEU A 134 0.73 -3.01 -18.68
N LEU A 135 1.32 -3.76 -17.74
CA LEU A 135 2.29 -3.25 -16.78
C LEU A 135 3.58 -2.80 -17.49
N LYS A 136 4.09 -3.63 -18.41
CA LYS A 136 5.29 -3.31 -19.19
C LYS A 136 5.12 -2.00 -19.97
N LEU A 137 3.98 -1.80 -20.64
CA LEU A 137 3.66 -0.54 -21.31
C LEU A 137 3.61 0.62 -20.30
N PHE A 138 2.89 0.45 -19.17
CA PHE A 138 2.76 1.49 -18.16
C PHE A 138 4.11 1.94 -17.57
N LEU A 139 5.08 1.03 -17.42
CA LEU A 139 6.39 1.33 -16.82
C LEU A 139 7.48 1.73 -17.84
N SER A 140 7.32 1.47 -19.14
CA SER A 140 8.38 1.72 -20.14
C SER A 140 8.02 2.68 -21.29
N PHE A 141 6.74 2.95 -21.55
CA PHE A 141 6.35 3.84 -22.65
C PHE A 141 6.52 5.33 -22.30
N SER A 142 7.44 6.03 -22.95
CA SER A 142 7.74 7.45 -22.67
C SER A 142 6.81 8.46 -23.39
N GLY A 143 5.97 8.02 -24.34
CA GLY A 143 5.09 8.90 -25.10
C GLY A 143 3.91 9.43 -24.28
N SER A 144 3.39 10.61 -24.67
CA SER A 144 2.28 11.29 -24.00
C SER A 144 0.95 10.54 -24.06
N ASP A 145 0.76 9.68 -25.07
CA ASP A 145 -0.50 8.94 -25.28
C ASP A 145 -0.53 7.55 -24.64
N VAL A 146 -0.01 7.45 -23.40
CA VAL A 146 -0.03 6.19 -22.65
C VAL A 146 -1.47 5.70 -22.40
N GLN A 147 -2.42 6.61 -22.23
CA GLN A 147 -3.80 6.27 -21.87
C GLN A 147 -4.56 5.57 -23.01
N ASN A 148 -4.41 6.00 -24.27
CA ASN A 148 -5.06 5.31 -25.38
C ASN A 148 -4.40 3.95 -25.62
N LYS A 149 -3.07 3.86 -25.57
CA LYS A 149 -2.34 2.59 -25.71
C LYS A 149 -2.71 1.55 -24.66
N LEU A 150 -2.97 1.96 -23.42
CA LEU A 150 -3.49 1.08 -22.39
C LEU A 150 -4.89 0.53 -22.73
N ARG A 151 -5.76 1.37 -23.30
CA ARG A 151 -7.11 0.96 -23.75
C ARG A 151 -7.06 0.04 -24.96
N GLU A 152 -6.21 0.35 -25.95
CA GLU A 152 -5.97 -0.48 -27.15
C GLU A 152 -5.57 -1.92 -26.78
N LEU A 153 -4.74 -2.11 -25.74
CA LEU A 153 -4.29 -3.42 -25.27
C LEU A 153 -5.36 -4.28 -24.58
N VAL A 154 -6.50 -3.71 -24.20
CA VAL A 154 -7.60 -4.43 -23.52
C VAL A 154 -8.86 -4.49 -24.39
N GLN A 155 -9.01 -3.58 -25.35
CA GLN A 155 -10.15 -3.53 -26.26
C GLN A 155 -10.22 -4.81 -27.12
N GLY A 156 -11.36 -5.50 -27.08
CA GLY A 156 -11.64 -6.70 -27.87
C GLY A 156 -10.98 -8.00 -27.40
N VAL A 157 -10.01 -7.95 -26.47
CA VAL A 157 -9.30 -9.14 -25.95
C VAL A 157 -10.17 -9.99 -25.02
N GLY A 158 -11.11 -9.37 -24.31
CA GLY A 158 -11.87 -10.01 -23.23
C GLY A 158 -11.14 -9.95 -21.87
N ASP A 159 -11.71 -10.63 -20.87
CA ASP A 159 -11.15 -10.70 -19.52
C ASP A 159 -10.36 -11.98 -19.27
N GLU A 160 -9.79 -12.12 -18.07
CA GLU A 160 -8.98 -13.27 -17.67
C GLU A 160 -9.70 -14.62 -17.85
N PHE A 161 -11.04 -14.66 -17.71
CA PHE A 161 -11.79 -15.90 -17.97
C PHE A 161 -11.77 -16.31 -19.45
N VAL A 162 -11.77 -15.34 -20.38
CA VAL A 162 -11.70 -15.62 -21.83
C VAL A 162 -10.28 -15.99 -22.25
N THR A 163 -9.27 -15.41 -21.61
CA THR A 163 -7.86 -15.54 -21.99
C THR A 163 -7.10 -16.66 -21.27
N CYS A 164 -7.54 -17.08 -20.08
CA CYS A 164 -6.90 -18.15 -19.32
C CYS A 164 -7.36 -19.54 -19.79
N ARG A 165 -6.42 -20.34 -20.30
CA ARG A 165 -6.65 -21.71 -20.82
C ARG A 165 -7.32 -22.66 -19.82
N LEU A 166 -7.15 -22.43 -18.52
CA LEU A 166 -7.69 -23.28 -17.44
C LEU A 166 -9.08 -22.82 -16.94
N ALA A 167 -9.60 -21.69 -17.41
CA ALA A 167 -10.76 -21.05 -16.79
C ALA A 167 -12.04 -21.89 -16.85
N THR A 168 -12.27 -22.61 -17.95
CA THR A 168 -13.41 -23.52 -18.10
C THR A 168 -13.25 -24.84 -17.34
N GLN A 169 -12.02 -25.21 -16.95
CA GLN A 169 -11.68 -26.41 -16.18
C GLN A 169 -11.49 -26.12 -14.69
N ALA A 170 -11.69 -24.87 -14.25
CA ALA A 170 -11.40 -24.43 -12.89
C ALA A 170 -12.08 -25.29 -11.80
N LYS A 171 -13.28 -25.82 -12.09
CA LYS A 171 -14.04 -26.72 -11.20
C LYS A 171 -13.25 -27.98 -10.82
N ASP A 172 -12.49 -28.54 -11.76
CA ASP A 172 -11.83 -29.85 -11.61
C ASP A 172 -10.61 -29.78 -10.68
N PHE A 173 -10.07 -28.58 -10.46
CA PHE A 173 -8.97 -28.33 -9.53
C PHE A 173 -9.44 -27.95 -8.11
N LEU A 174 -10.71 -27.59 -7.91
CA LEU A 174 -11.20 -27.06 -6.64
C LEU A 174 -11.60 -28.18 -5.66
N PRO A 175 -11.29 -28.02 -4.35
CA PRO A 175 -11.76 -28.94 -3.34
C PRO A 175 -13.28 -28.81 -3.15
N ALA A 176 -13.94 -29.91 -2.76
CA ALA A 176 -15.41 -29.96 -2.63
C ALA A 176 -15.98 -28.95 -1.61
N ASP A 177 -15.20 -28.57 -0.61
CA ASP A 177 -15.53 -27.63 0.47
C ASP A 177 -15.07 -26.19 0.18
N ILE A 178 -14.64 -25.85 -1.05
CA ILE A 178 -14.07 -24.54 -1.44
C ILE A 178 -14.90 -23.34 -0.94
N GLN A 179 -16.23 -23.44 -0.90
CA GLN A 179 -17.12 -22.39 -0.38
C GLN A 179 -16.93 -22.14 1.12
N ALA A 180 -16.75 -23.20 1.91
CA ALA A 180 -16.45 -23.10 3.34
C ALA A 180 -15.02 -22.57 3.56
N GLN A 181 -14.05 -23.02 2.76
CA GLN A 181 -12.68 -22.50 2.81
C GLN A 181 -12.63 -20.99 2.47
N PHE A 182 -13.37 -20.55 1.45
CA PHE A 182 -13.50 -19.13 1.11
C PHE A 182 -14.11 -18.32 2.26
N ALA A 183 -15.21 -18.79 2.85
CA ALA A 183 -15.86 -18.12 3.97
C ALA A 183 -14.92 -17.98 5.19
N ALA A 184 -14.21 -19.05 5.55
CA ALA A 184 -13.23 -19.07 6.64
C ALA A 184 -12.03 -18.14 6.35
N SER A 185 -11.48 -18.20 5.13
CA SER A 185 -10.34 -17.38 4.71
C SER A 185 -10.69 -15.89 4.71
N ARG A 186 -11.88 -15.53 4.23
CA ARG A 186 -12.40 -14.15 4.26
C ARG A 186 -12.52 -13.63 5.69
N GLU A 187 -13.04 -14.43 6.61
CA GLU A 187 -13.18 -14.06 8.02
C GLU A 187 -11.82 -13.91 8.72
N LEU A 188 -10.89 -14.84 8.47
CA LEU A 188 -9.51 -14.75 8.96
C LEU A 188 -8.83 -13.46 8.46
N ILE A 189 -8.87 -13.19 7.15
CA ILE A 189 -8.23 -12.02 6.54
C ILE A 189 -8.89 -10.71 7.02
N ARG A 190 -10.21 -10.70 7.26
CA ARG A 190 -10.92 -9.57 7.89
C ARG A 190 -10.38 -9.28 9.29
N ASN A 191 -10.13 -10.31 10.10
CA ASN A 191 -9.59 -10.16 11.46
C ASN A 191 -8.12 -9.73 11.46
N ILE A 192 -7.32 -10.22 10.51
CA ILE A 192 -5.94 -9.75 10.27
C ILE A 192 -5.96 -8.26 9.90
N TYR A 193 -6.76 -7.85 8.90
CA TYR A 193 -6.92 -6.44 8.50
C TYR A 193 -7.26 -5.54 9.69
N ASN A 194 -8.26 -5.90 10.50
CA ASN A 194 -8.68 -5.11 11.66
C ASN A 194 -7.58 -4.96 12.72
N SER A 195 -6.72 -5.98 12.87
CA SER A 195 -5.60 -5.96 13.82
C SER A 195 -4.45 -5.10 13.29
N PHE A 196 -4.07 -5.28 12.02
CA PHE A 196 -3.02 -4.48 11.37
C PHE A 196 -3.40 -3.01 11.23
N TYR A 197 -4.69 -2.71 10.99
CA TYR A 197 -5.20 -1.34 10.95
C TYR A 197 -4.97 -0.64 12.29
N LYS A 198 -5.33 -1.30 13.40
CA LYS A 198 -5.05 -0.80 14.76
C LYS A 198 -3.56 -0.63 15.02
N LEU A 199 -2.72 -1.57 14.58
CA LEU A 199 -1.25 -1.46 14.72
C LEU A 199 -0.69 -0.27 13.94
N ARG A 200 -1.16 -0.02 12.71
CA ARG A 200 -0.82 1.16 11.90
C ARG A 200 -1.21 2.44 12.63
N ASP A 201 -2.45 2.54 13.13
CA ASP A 201 -2.91 3.67 13.95
C ASP A 201 -2.12 3.84 15.27
N ARG A 202 -1.42 2.79 15.74
CA ARG A 202 -0.48 2.91 16.87
C ARG A 202 0.87 3.44 16.39
N ALA A 203 1.45 2.86 15.34
CA ALA A 203 2.75 3.26 14.78
C ALA A 203 2.77 4.71 14.28
N GLU A 204 1.76 5.13 13.51
CA GLU A 204 1.62 6.49 12.97
C GLU A 204 1.59 7.54 14.09
N ARG A 205 0.91 7.24 15.21
CA ARG A 205 0.90 8.11 16.39
C ARG A 205 2.20 8.05 17.20
N ILE A 206 3.06 7.02 17.07
CA ILE A 206 4.41 7.03 17.67
C ILE A 206 5.30 7.96 16.85
N ALA A 207 5.32 7.80 15.52
CA ALA A 207 6.06 8.66 14.61
C ALA A 207 5.67 10.15 14.73
N SER A 208 4.37 10.44 14.83
CA SER A 208 3.84 11.79 15.12
C SER A 208 4.41 12.36 16.42
N ARG A 209 4.38 11.60 17.52
CA ARG A 209 4.92 12.06 18.82
C ARG A 209 6.43 12.32 18.79
N ALA A 210 7.18 11.61 17.95
CA ALA A 210 8.60 11.89 17.76
C ALA A 210 8.83 13.25 17.08
N ILE A 211 7.95 13.65 16.15
CA ILE A 211 7.95 14.97 15.51
C ILE A 211 7.51 16.06 16.51
N ASP A 212 6.47 15.81 17.30
CA ASP A 212 5.98 16.75 18.32
C ASP A 212 7.08 17.02 19.38
N ASN A 213 7.70 15.95 19.90
CA ASN A 213 8.85 16.04 20.83
C ASN A 213 10.02 16.83 20.23
N ALA A 214 10.29 16.70 18.92
CA ALA A 214 11.31 17.50 18.25
C ALA A 214 10.97 19.00 18.24
N SER A 215 9.70 19.35 18.04
CA SER A 215 9.22 20.73 18.12
C SER A 215 9.42 21.29 19.53
N ASP A 216 9.03 20.54 20.56
CA ASP A 216 9.17 20.94 21.96
C ASP A 216 10.63 21.12 22.37
N LEU A 217 11.51 20.18 22.01
CA LEU A 217 12.96 20.29 22.23
C LEU A 217 13.56 21.53 21.55
N LEU A 218 13.14 21.82 20.31
CA LEU A 218 13.61 23.00 19.58
C LEU A 218 13.11 24.32 20.19
N ILE A 219 11.87 24.36 20.68
CA ILE A 219 11.31 25.52 21.39
C ILE A 219 12.05 25.72 22.72
N PHE A 220 12.25 24.65 23.50
CA PHE A 220 13.01 24.71 24.76
C PHE A 220 14.43 25.27 24.54
N GLY A 221 15.13 24.78 23.51
CA GLY A 221 16.44 25.31 23.11
C GLY A 221 16.41 26.80 22.75
N LYS A 222 15.38 27.27 22.03
CA LYS A 222 15.21 28.69 21.71
C LYS A 222 15.03 29.56 22.96
N GLU A 223 14.21 29.12 23.93
CA GLU A 223 14.02 29.86 25.18
C GLU A 223 15.31 29.94 26.01
N LEU A 224 16.11 28.86 26.08
CA LEU A 224 17.45 28.89 26.66
C LEU A 224 18.36 29.92 25.96
N SER A 225 18.32 29.98 24.63
CA SER A 225 19.10 30.94 23.84
C SER A 225 18.62 32.38 24.02
N ALA A 226 17.32 32.60 24.19
CA ALA A 226 16.72 33.91 24.44
C ALA A 226 17.16 34.43 25.82
N LEU A 227 16.97 33.63 26.86
CA LEU A 227 17.41 33.94 28.22
C LEU A 227 18.94 34.16 28.31
N GLY A 228 19.71 33.32 27.63
CA GLY A 228 21.17 33.44 27.53
C GLY A 228 21.66 34.62 26.68
N SER A 229 20.79 35.26 25.89
CA SER A 229 21.11 36.43 25.07
C SER A 229 20.52 37.73 25.60
N ASP A 230 19.84 37.71 26.75
CA ASP A 230 19.24 38.90 27.36
C ASP A 230 20.32 39.94 27.70
N THR A 231 20.19 41.14 27.12
CA THR A 231 21.09 42.28 27.31
C THR A 231 20.63 43.22 28.43
N THR A 232 19.53 42.93 29.12
CA THR A 232 19.02 43.73 30.24
C THR A 232 20.11 43.88 31.31
N PRO A 233 20.45 45.13 31.71
CA PRO A 233 21.51 45.36 32.69
C PRO A 233 21.07 44.85 34.07
N LEU A 234 22.00 44.20 34.78
CA LEU A 234 21.80 43.85 36.18
C LEU A 234 21.60 45.12 37.04
N PRO A 235 20.62 45.15 37.96
CA PRO A 235 20.54 46.18 38.97
C PRO A 235 21.84 46.28 39.77
N SER A 236 22.20 47.49 40.20
CA SER A 236 23.47 47.75 40.91
C SER A 236 23.64 46.87 42.16
N TRP A 237 22.57 46.61 42.91
CA TRP A 237 22.61 45.72 44.09
C TRP A 237 22.93 44.26 43.75
N ALA A 238 22.59 43.79 42.55
CA ALA A 238 22.84 42.42 42.09
C ALA A 238 24.23 42.25 41.47
N ALA A 239 24.80 43.34 40.92
CA ALA A 239 26.12 43.33 40.30
C ALA A 239 27.29 43.34 41.30
N LEU A 240 27.06 43.63 42.59
CA LEU A 240 28.11 43.83 43.59
C LEU A 240 28.86 42.55 44.00
N ASN A 241 28.22 41.37 43.94
CA ASN A 241 28.69 40.20 44.71
C ASN A 241 29.18 39.00 43.89
N ASN A 242 28.72 38.79 42.64
CA ASN A 242 29.27 37.77 41.74
C ASN A 242 28.75 37.94 40.28
N ASN A 243 29.57 37.65 39.27
CA ASN A 243 29.14 37.59 37.86
C ASN A 243 28.53 36.21 37.49
N THR A 244 27.86 35.55 38.44
CA THR A 244 27.21 34.25 38.22
C THR A 244 26.17 34.33 37.11
N TRP A 245 25.44 35.45 37.00
CA TRP A 245 24.45 35.66 35.93
C TRP A 245 25.07 35.74 34.54
N GLY A 246 26.23 36.39 34.37
CA GLY A 246 26.93 36.44 33.09
C GLY A 246 27.38 35.04 32.64
N THR A 247 27.97 34.28 33.56
CA THR A 247 28.38 32.89 33.33
C THR A 247 27.19 31.99 33.00
N LEU A 248 26.08 32.13 33.75
CA LEU A 248 24.84 31.40 33.53
C LEU A 248 24.25 31.71 32.15
N LYS A 249 24.17 32.98 31.73
CA LYS A 249 23.70 33.35 30.40
C LYS A 249 24.53 32.73 29.27
N GLN A 250 25.87 32.76 29.41
CA GLN A 250 26.75 32.10 28.43
C GLN A 250 26.55 30.58 28.39
N ALA A 251 26.38 29.93 29.55
CA ALA A 251 26.10 28.50 29.63
C ALA A 251 24.74 28.14 29.01
N LEU A 252 23.66 28.87 29.32
CA LEU A 252 22.33 28.68 28.72
C LEU A 252 22.37 28.77 27.18
N LYS A 253 23.10 29.77 26.66
CA LYS A 253 23.33 29.91 25.22
C LYS A 253 24.13 28.74 24.63
N GLY A 254 25.10 28.20 25.35
CA GLY A 254 25.81 26.97 24.95
C GLY A 254 24.92 25.73 24.92
N LEU A 255 24.03 25.57 25.91
CA LEU A 255 23.11 24.43 26.00
C LEU A 255 22.04 24.44 24.90
N SER A 256 21.62 25.62 24.41
CA SER A 256 20.61 25.75 23.35
C SER A 256 20.93 24.98 22.06
N VAL A 257 22.22 24.90 21.70
CA VAL A 257 22.71 24.20 20.51
C VAL A 257 22.48 22.69 20.62
N GLU A 258 22.66 22.13 21.82
CA GLU A 258 22.42 20.71 22.09
C GLU A 258 20.93 20.36 22.00
N PHE A 259 20.05 21.26 22.43
CA PHE A 259 18.60 21.08 22.26
C PHE A 259 18.17 21.08 20.79
N ALA A 260 18.85 21.84 19.92
CA ALA A 260 18.65 21.75 18.47
C ALA A 260 19.14 20.40 17.90
N LEU A 261 20.22 19.82 18.43
CA LEU A 261 20.69 18.47 18.06
C LEU A 261 19.71 17.39 18.55
N LEU A 262 19.21 17.49 19.78
CA LEU A 262 18.17 16.60 20.32
C LEU A 262 16.90 16.64 19.44
N ALA A 263 16.48 17.83 19.01
CA ALA A 263 15.36 18.00 18.09
C ALA A 263 15.59 17.33 16.72
N ASP A 264 16.77 17.53 16.09
CA ASP A 264 17.11 16.85 14.84
C ASP A 264 17.08 15.31 14.99
N LYS A 265 17.55 14.78 16.12
CA LYS A 265 17.48 13.33 16.41
C LYS A 265 16.04 12.83 16.57
N ALA A 266 15.18 13.58 17.24
CA ALA A 266 13.76 13.26 17.33
C ALA A 266 13.05 13.31 15.95
N VAL A 267 13.37 14.28 15.08
CA VAL A 267 12.88 14.33 13.70
C VAL A 267 13.37 13.13 12.87
N GLN A 268 14.64 12.75 13.01
CA GLN A 268 15.22 11.61 12.30
C GLN A 268 14.55 10.30 12.71
N GLN A 269 14.33 10.09 14.00
CA GLN A 269 13.58 8.94 14.52
C GLN A 269 12.14 8.91 13.96
N GLY A 270 11.38 10.01 14.05
CA GLY A 270 10.00 10.05 13.53
C GLY A 270 9.92 9.77 12.02
N LYS A 271 10.85 10.31 11.23
CA LYS A 271 10.97 10.01 9.79
C LYS A 271 11.32 8.55 9.52
N GLN A 272 12.16 7.93 10.36
CA GLN A 272 12.51 6.53 10.20
C GLN A 272 11.31 5.63 10.50
N GLU A 273 10.62 5.84 11.62
CA GLU A 273 9.41 5.10 11.99
C GLU A 273 8.32 5.20 10.91
N GLU A 274 8.10 6.39 10.38
CA GLU A 274 7.17 6.63 9.28
C GLU A 274 7.53 5.82 8.01
N ASN A 275 8.77 5.91 7.54
CA ASN A 275 9.20 5.26 6.30
C ASN A 275 9.40 3.74 6.43
N ASP A 276 9.90 3.27 7.57
CA ASP A 276 10.28 1.87 7.78
C ASP A 276 9.22 1.02 8.47
N VAL A 277 8.25 1.62 9.16
CA VAL A 277 7.20 0.90 9.88
C VAL A 277 5.82 1.25 9.32
N VAL A 278 5.45 2.54 9.32
CA VAL A 278 4.09 2.98 8.93
C VAL A 278 3.83 2.69 7.45
N GLU A 279 4.78 3.01 6.55
CA GLU A 279 4.62 2.70 5.12
C GLU A 279 4.60 1.20 4.80
N LYS A 280 5.29 0.35 5.58
CA LYS A 280 5.23 -1.12 5.41
C LYS A 280 3.92 -1.70 5.95
N LEU A 281 3.38 -1.15 7.04
CA LEU A 281 2.04 -1.46 7.52
C LEU A 281 0.96 -1.04 6.51
N ASN A 282 1.07 0.15 5.94
CA ASN A 282 0.18 0.62 4.87
C ASN A 282 0.26 -0.28 3.62
N LEU A 283 1.45 -0.72 3.21
CA LEU A 283 1.61 -1.64 2.07
C LEU A 283 0.84 -2.96 2.29
N PHE A 284 0.93 -3.53 3.50
CA PHE A 284 0.23 -4.76 3.83
C PHE A 284 -1.29 -4.55 3.98
N LEU A 285 -1.72 -3.39 4.51
CA LEU A 285 -3.14 -3.02 4.57
C LEU A 285 -3.75 -2.78 3.18
N ASP A 286 -3.03 -2.15 2.26
CA ASP A 286 -3.45 -1.95 0.87
C ASP A 286 -3.67 -3.32 0.19
N LEU A 287 -2.78 -4.30 0.42
CA LEU A 287 -2.93 -5.68 -0.06
C LEU A 287 -4.14 -6.39 0.57
N LEU A 288 -4.31 -6.31 1.89
CA LEU A 288 -5.45 -6.92 2.59
C LEU A 288 -6.80 -6.27 2.20
N GLN A 289 -6.82 -4.98 1.88
CA GLN A 289 -7.98 -4.30 1.33
C GLN A 289 -8.26 -4.77 -0.10
N SER A 290 -7.24 -4.98 -0.93
CA SER A 290 -7.37 -5.54 -2.28
C SER A 290 -8.06 -6.92 -2.26
N TYR A 291 -7.78 -7.75 -1.25
CA TYR A 291 -8.47 -9.02 -1.02
C TYR A 291 -9.94 -8.84 -0.65
N LYS A 292 -10.25 -7.91 0.27
CA LYS A 292 -11.64 -7.60 0.64
C LYS A 292 -12.45 -7.12 -0.57
N ASP A 293 -11.87 -6.24 -1.39
CA ASP A 293 -12.51 -5.74 -2.61
C ASP A 293 -12.72 -6.86 -3.65
N LEU A 294 -11.82 -7.85 -3.71
CA LEU A 294 -12.00 -9.04 -4.54
C LEU A 294 -13.13 -9.94 -4.03
N CYS A 295 -13.24 -10.17 -2.72
CA CYS A 295 -14.39 -10.87 -2.13
C CYS A 295 -15.71 -10.18 -2.51
N GLU A 296 -15.77 -8.85 -2.43
CA GLU A 296 -16.96 -8.11 -2.85
C GLU A 296 -17.26 -8.27 -4.35
N ARG A 297 -16.24 -8.23 -5.22
CA ARG A 297 -16.40 -8.48 -6.68
C ARG A 297 -16.93 -9.89 -6.95
N HIS A 298 -16.48 -10.89 -6.20
CA HIS A 298 -17.02 -12.26 -6.31
C HIS A 298 -18.48 -12.32 -5.86
N GLU A 299 -18.78 -11.91 -4.63
CA GLU A 299 -20.09 -12.10 -4.01
C GLU A 299 -21.18 -11.23 -4.64
N LYS A 300 -20.95 -9.91 -4.72
CA LYS A 300 -21.90 -8.93 -5.27
C LYS A 300 -21.91 -8.91 -6.80
N GLY A 301 -20.86 -9.43 -7.44
CA GLY A 301 -20.71 -9.50 -8.89
C GLY A 301 -20.99 -10.89 -9.46
N VAL A 302 -20.01 -11.78 -9.42
CA VAL A 302 -20.03 -13.07 -10.13
C VAL A 302 -21.11 -14.01 -9.58
N LEU A 303 -21.09 -14.27 -8.27
CA LEU A 303 -22.02 -15.16 -7.60
C LEU A 303 -23.46 -14.64 -7.70
N HIS A 304 -23.67 -13.35 -7.46
CA HIS A 304 -25.00 -12.73 -7.61
C HIS A 304 -25.55 -12.82 -9.04
N LYS A 305 -24.71 -12.62 -10.08
CA LYS A 305 -25.11 -12.80 -11.49
C LYS A 305 -25.51 -14.25 -11.78
N HIS A 306 -24.75 -15.22 -11.26
CA HIS A 306 -25.07 -16.64 -11.41
C HIS A 306 -26.42 -17.01 -10.73
N GLN A 307 -26.63 -16.57 -9.49
CA GLN A 307 -27.90 -16.76 -8.77
C GLN A 307 -29.09 -16.11 -9.51
N ARG A 308 -28.90 -14.90 -10.06
CA ARG A 308 -29.93 -14.19 -10.84
C ARG A 308 -30.27 -14.91 -12.15
N ALA A 309 -29.29 -15.54 -12.81
CA ALA A 309 -29.51 -16.36 -14.01
C ALA A 309 -30.37 -17.60 -13.70
N LEU A 310 -30.04 -18.34 -12.63
CA LEU A 310 -30.82 -19.48 -12.14
C LEU A 310 -32.27 -19.10 -11.76
N HIS A 311 -32.45 -17.94 -11.13
CA HIS A 311 -33.78 -17.43 -10.78
C HIS A 311 -34.61 -17.07 -12.02
N LYS A 312 -33.99 -16.40 -13.00
CA LYS A 312 -34.64 -16.05 -14.28
C LYS A 312 -35.07 -17.29 -15.07
N TYR A 313 -34.21 -18.32 -15.16
CA TYR A 313 -34.57 -19.62 -15.73
C TYR A 313 -35.77 -20.26 -15.02
N SER A 314 -35.75 -20.28 -13.68
CA SER A 314 -36.83 -20.83 -12.87
C SER A 314 -38.18 -20.12 -13.09
N MET A 315 -38.16 -18.81 -13.33
CA MET A 315 -39.36 -18.05 -13.73
C MET A 315 -39.83 -18.39 -15.15
N MET A 316 -38.91 -18.48 -16.11
CA MET A 316 -39.25 -18.79 -17.50
C MET A 316 -39.82 -20.20 -17.66
N LYS A 317 -39.27 -21.19 -16.94
CA LYS A 317 -39.83 -22.55 -16.89
C LYS A 317 -41.25 -22.59 -16.34
N LYS A 318 -41.55 -21.80 -15.29
CA LYS A 318 -42.92 -21.63 -14.76
C LYS A 318 -43.86 -20.97 -15.78
N GLN A 319 -43.39 -19.97 -16.53
CA GLN A 319 -44.15 -19.32 -17.60
C GLN A 319 -44.44 -20.28 -18.76
N MET A 320 -43.51 -21.18 -19.09
CA MET A 320 -43.71 -22.18 -20.14
C MET A 320 -44.75 -23.22 -19.73
N MET A 321 -44.69 -23.70 -18.49
CA MET A 321 -45.71 -24.61 -17.93
C MET A 321 -47.11 -23.97 -17.97
N SER A 322 -47.25 -22.68 -17.62
CA SER A 322 -48.55 -22.01 -17.69
C SER A 322 -49.01 -21.71 -19.13
N ALA A 323 -48.10 -21.38 -20.05
CA ALA A 323 -48.42 -21.18 -21.47
C ALA A 323 -48.94 -22.46 -22.14
N THR A 324 -48.32 -23.60 -21.82
CA THR A 324 -48.74 -24.93 -22.30
C THR A 324 -50.14 -25.30 -21.79
N VAL A 325 -50.42 -25.04 -20.50
CA VAL A 325 -51.75 -25.29 -19.89
C VAL A 325 -52.83 -24.34 -20.45
N GLN A 326 -52.45 -23.14 -20.89
CA GLN A 326 -53.38 -22.13 -21.41
C GLN A 326 -53.63 -22.22 -22.92
N ASN A 327 -53.09 -23.22 -23.64
CA ASN A 327 -53.17 -23.34 -25.10
C ASN A 327 -52.82 -22.04 -25.83
N LYS A 328 -51.74 -21.37 -25.42
CA LYS A 328 -51.26 -20.16 -26.10
C LYS A 328 -50.77 -20.47 -27.51
N GLU A 329 -50.76 -19.44 -28.37
CA GLU A 329 -50.34 -19.56 -29.77
C GLU A 329 -48.94 -20.18 -29.88
N PRO A 330 -48.72 -21.14 -30.81
CA PRO A 330 -47.50 -21.93 -30.89
C PRO A 330 -46.24 -21.07 -31.08
N GLU A 331 -46.31 -19.99 -31.87
CA GLU A 331 -45.21 -19.04 -32.07
C GLU A 331 -44.74 -18.40 -30.74
N SER A 332 -45.67 -18.12 -29.82
CA SER A 332 -45.34 -17.56 -28.51
C SER A 332 -44.67 -18.57 -27.56
N VAL A 333 -44.89 -19.87 -27.80
CA VAL A 333 -44.26 -20.96 -27.05
C VAL A 333 -42.85 -21.21 -27.60
N GLU A 334 -42.67 -21.27 -28.91
CA GLU A 334 -41.37 -21.42 -29.58
C GLU A 334 -40.41 -20.26 -29.23
N GLN A 335 -40.91 -19.01 -29.22
CA GLN A 335 -40.13 -17.86 -28.74
C GLN A 335 -39.71 -17.98 -27.27
N LEU A 336 -40.53 -18.62 -26.43
CA LEU A 336 -40.20 -18.84 -25.02
C LEU A 336 -39.18 -19.98 -24.83
N GLU A 337 -39.27 -21.04 -25.63
CA GLU A 337 -38.30 -22.14 -25.69
C GLU A 337 -36.91 -21.64 -26.12
N SER A 338 -36.81 -20.88 -27.21
CA SER A 338 -35.55 -20.29 -27.67
C SER A 338 -34.87 -19.46 -26.56
N ARG A 339 -35.65 -18.60 -25.87
CA ARG A 339 -35.16 -17.81 -24.74
C ARG A 339 -34.76 -18.65 -23.53
N ILE A 340 -35.36 -19.83 -23.33
CA ILE A 340 -34.97 -20.78 -22.27
C ILE A 340 -33.59 -21.39 -22.61
N VAL A 341 -33.36 -21.83 -23.84
CA VAL A 341 -32.06 -22.36 -24.30
C VAL A 341 -30.95 -21.30 -24.20
N GLU A 342 -31.21 -20.06 -24.60
CA GLU A 342 -30.29 -18.93 -24.37
C GLU A 342 -29.95 -18.76 -22.87
N GLN A 343 -30.96 -18.92 -22.00
CA GLN A 343 -30.80 -18.76 -20.57
C GLN A 343 -30.03 -19.93 -19.92
N GLU A 344 -30.13 -21.15 -20.44
CA GLU A 344 -29.33 -22.31 -20.03
C GLU A 344 -27.85 -22.10 -20.40
N ASN A 345 -27.56 -21.67 -21.64
CA ASN A 345 -26.20 -21.31 -22.06
C ASN A 345 -25.59 -20.19 -21.20
N ALA A 346 -26.41 -19.19 -20.82
CA ALA A 346 -26.00 -18.13 -19.91
C ALA A 346 -25.75 -18.64 -18.47
N ILE A 347 -26.50 -19.64 -17.98
CA ILE A 347 -26.25 -20.28 -16.68
C ILE A 347 -24.92 -21.01 -16.70
N VAL A 348 -24.66 -21.88 -17.68
CA VAL A 348 -23.39 -22.63 -17.80
C VAL A 348 -22.21 -21.66 -17.84
N THR A 349 -22.31 -20.59 -18.63
CA THR A 349 -21.25 -19.56 -18.70
C THR A 349 -21.01 -18.85 -17.36
N MET A 350 -22.08 -18.56 -16.59
CA MET A 350 -21.95 -17.96 -15.26
C MET A 350 -21.46 -18.96 -14.20
N GLU A 351 -21.81 -20.24 -14.30
CA GLU A 351 -21.34 -21.30 -13.41
C GLU A 351 -19.82 -21.48 -13.56
N LEU A 352 -19.33 -21.59 -14.80
CA LEU A 352 -17.89 -21.68 -15.10
C LEU A 352 -17.13 -20.45 -14.59
N ARG A 353 -17.66 -19.23 -14.82
CA ARG A 353 -17.09 -17.98 -14.29
C ARG A 353 -17.10 -17.94 -12.76
N ASN A 354 -18.09 -18.53 -12.12
CA ASN A 354 -18.17 -18.65 -10.65
C ASN A 354 -17.08 -19.59 -10.11
N TYR A 355 -16.87 -20.76 -10.72
CA TYR A 355 -15.76 -21.65 -10.36
C TYR A 355 -14.40 -21.01 -10.62
N PHE A 356 -14.19 -20.37 -11.77
CA PHE A 356 -12.94 -19.66 -12.04
C PHE A 356 -12.66 -18.53 -11.04
N SER A 357 -13.70 -17.81 -10.62
CA SER A 357 -13.57 -16.78 -9.59
C SER A 357 -13.16 -17.35 -8.23
N LEU A 358 -13.61 -18.55 -7.86
CA LEU A 358 -13.21 -19.23 -6.61
C LEU A 358 -11.78 -19.78 -6.70
N TYR A 359 -11.40 -20.32 -7.86
CA TYR A 359 -10.03 -20.75 -8.16
C TYR A 359 -9.05 -19.57 -8.04
N CYS A 360 -9.37 -18.42 -8.64
CA CYS A 360 -8.56 -17.21 -8.48
C CYS A 360 -8.53 -16.75 -7.03
N LEU A 361 -9.68 -16.63 -6.35
CA LEU A 361 -9.76 -16.28 -4.92
C LEU A 361 -8.84 -17.15 -4.05
N HIS A 362 -8.80 -18.46 -4.29
CA HIS A 362 -7.94 -19.38 -3.55
C HIS A 362 -6.44 -19.16 -3.82
N GLN A 363 -6.05 -18.82 -5.05
CA GLN A 363 -4.69 -18.36 -5.36
C GLN A 363 -4.38 -17.02 -4.64
N GLU A 364 -5.30 -16.06 -4.69
CA GLU A 364 -5.13 -14.77 -4.02
C GLU A 364 -5.07 -14.90 -2.48
N THR A 365 -5.79 -15.85 -1.88
CA THR A 365 -5.66 -16.22 -0.45
C THR A 365 -4.24 -16.69 -0.14
N GLN A 366 -3.68 -17.61 -0.94
CA GLN A 366 -2.28 -18.04 -0.78
C GLN A 366 -1.31 -16.87 -0.92
N LEU A 367 -1.57 -15.93 -1.83
CA LEU A 367 -0.76 -14.72 -1.99
C LEU A 367 -0.75 -13.85 -0.71
N ILE A 368 -1.89 -13.71 0.00
CA ILE A 368 -1.91 -13.07 1.33
C ILE A 368 -1.02 -13.83 2.32
N HIS A 369 -1.07 -15.16 2.36
CA HIS A 369 -0.24 -15.97 3.25
C HIS A 369 1.26 -15.84 2.93
N ILE A 370 1.65 -15.74 1.65
CA ILE A 370 3.04 -15.49 1.23
C ILE A 370 3.53 -14.12 1.72
N TYR A 371 2.64 -13.13 1.88
CA TYR A 371 2.99 -11.81 2.42
C TYR A 371 3.00 -11.71 3.95
N LEU A 372 2.40 -12.65 4.70
CA LEU A 372 2.37 -12.64 6.18
C LEU A 372 3.75 -12.49 6.86
N PRO A 373 4.87 -13.06 6.36
CA PRO A 373 6.20 -12.87 6.96
C PRO A 373 6.70 -11.41 6.95
N LEU A 374 6.08 -10.49 6.19
CA LEU A 374 6.33 -9.05 6.34
C LEU A 374 6.10 -8.57 7.77
N THR A 375 5.22 -9.22 8.54
CA THR A 375 4.99 -8.93 9.97
C THR A 375 6.30 -8.89 10.75
N SER A 376 7.16 -9.90 10.57
CA SER A 376 8.45 -9.98 11.25
C SER A 376 9.42 -8.88 10.81
N HIS A 377 9.41 -8.51 9.52
CA HIS A 377 10.20 -7.40 9.00
C HIS A 377 9.72 -6.03 9.52
N ILE A 378 8.41 -5.85 9.68
CA ILE A 378 7.80 -4.64 10.24
C ILE A 378 8.14 -4.50 11.73
N LEU A 379 7.95 -5.57 12.52
CA LEU A 379 8.28 -5.58 13.94
C LEU A 379 9.78 -5.40 14.18
N GLY A 380 10.63 -6.08 13.39
CA GLY A 380 12.08 -5.89 13.45
C GLY A 380 12.50 -4.46 13.10
N ALA A 381 11.91 -3.86 12.06
CA ALA A 381 12.16 -2.46 11.72
C ALA A 381 11.74 -1.50 12.85
N PHE A 382 10.58 -1.73 13.47
CA PHE A 382 10.12 -0.93 14.62
C PHE A 382 11.08 -1.02 15.81
N VAL A 383 11.44 -2.24 16.24
CA VAL A 383 12.37 -2.47 17.36
C VAL A 383 13.73 -1.81 17.08
N ASN A 384 14.29 -2.01 15.87
CA ASN A 384 15.55 -1.39 15.49
C ASN A 384 15.49 0.15 15.49
N SER A 385 14.37 0.73 15.03
CA SER A 385 14.15 2.19 15.06
C SER A 385 14.11 2.73 16.49
N GLN A 386 13.42 2.05 17.43
CA GLN A 386 13.40 2.45 18.84
C GLN A 386 14.81 2.37 19.47
N ILE A 387 15.52 1.27 19.26
CA ILE A 387 16.87 1.05 19.80
C ILE A 387 17.83 2.13 19.29
N GLN A 388 17.83 2.41 17.98
CA GLN A 388 18.72 3.38 17.38
C GLN A 388 18.37 4.81 17.84
N GLY A 389 17.09 5.20 17.82
CA GLY A 389 16.63 6.51 18.28
C GLY A 389 17.01 6.79 19.74
N HIS A 390 16.75 5.85 20.65
CA HIS A 390 17.13 5.98 22.06
C HIS A 390 18.65 6.03 22.26
N LYS A 391 19.43 5.27 21.48
CA LYS A 391 20.90 5.29 21.54
C LYS A 391 21.47 6.64 21.09
N GLU A 392 20.96 7.19 20.00
CA GLU A 392 21.38 8.51 19.50
C GLU A 392 20.97 9.64 20.46
N MET A 393 19.74 9.61 20.97
CA MET A 393 19.24 10.54 21.97
C MET A 393 20.09 10.50 23.25
N SER A 394 20.39 9.30 23.76
CA SER A 394 21.24 9.08 24.94
C SER A 394 22.66 9.62 24.75
N LYS A 395 23.23 9.52 23.54
CA LYS A 395 24.56 10.08 23.24
C LYS A 395 24.57 11.59 23.48
N VAL A 396 23.60 12.33 22.93
CA VAL A 396 23.52 13.80 23.08
C VAL A 396 23.25 14.20 24.54
N TRP A 397 22.39 13.48 25.27
CA TRP A 397 22.20 13.74 26.71
C TRP A 397 23.47 13.52 27.55
N ASN A 398 24.29 12.52 27.21
CA ASN A 398 25.58 12.31 27.88
C ASN A 398 26.61 13.39 27.52
N GLU A 399 26.57 13.94 26.30
CA GLU A 399 27.41 15.08 25.89
C GLU A 399 26.93 16.41 26.53
N LEU A 400 25.64 16.55 26.83
CA LEU A 400 25.07 17.68 27.57
C LEU A 400 25.47 17.67 29.06
N LYS A 401 25.45 16.49 29.70
CA LYS A 401 25.67 16.33 31.14
C LYS A 401 26.90 17.07 31.71
N PRO A 402 28.12 16.98 31.14
CA PRO A 402 29.26 17.73 31.65
C PRO A 402 29.13 19.24 31.44
N LYS A 403 28.41 19.71 30.42
CA LYS A 403 28.21 21.15 30.13
C LYS A 403 27.35 21.83 31.21
N LEU A 404 26.49 21.07 31.89
CA LEU A 404 25.72 21.55 33.05
C LEU A 404 26.62 21.94 34.24
N SER A 405 27.84 21.41 34.36
CA SER A 405 28.76 21.79 35.45
C SER A 405 29.07 23.29 35.47
N CYS A 406 29.04 23.94 34.31
CA CYS A 406 29.22 25.40 34.17
C CYS A 406 28.09 26.22 34.81
N LEU A 407 26.92 25.61 35.07
CA LEU A 407 25.80 26.26 35.77
C LEU A 407 26.00 26.28 37.30
N PHE A 408 26.79 25.35 37.84
CA PHE A 408 26.97 25.13 39.28
C PHE A 408 28.21 25.83 39.87
N VAL A 409 28.91 26.66 39.07
CA VAL A 409 30.07 27.44 39.53
C VAL A 409 29.61 28.57 40.45
N GLY A 410 29.46 28.23 41.73
CA GLY A 410 29.02 29.14 42.79
C GLY A 410 28.62 28.43 44.11
N SER A 411 28.25 27.14 44.08
CA SER A 411 27.83 26.41 45.28
C SER A 411 28.97 25.63 45.93
N SER A 412 29.76 26.29 46.79
CA SER A 412 30.69 25.64 47.71
C SER A 412 29.98 24.98 48.91
N SER A 413 28.98 24.15 48.62
CA SER A 413 28.27 23.27 49.56
C SER A 413 27.33 22.33 48.80
N MET A 414 27.81 21.17 48.38
CA MET A 414 26.93 20.08 47.95
C MET A 414 26.40 19.36 49.19
N PRO A 415 25.08 19.25 49.41
CA PRO A 415 24.55 18.19 50.26
C PRO A 415 24.86 16.86 49.57
N THR A 416 25.43 15.92 50.30
CA THR A 416 25.59 14.53 49.84
C THR A 416 24.23 13.98 49.37
N PRO A 417 24.14 13.28 48.23
CA PRO A 417 22.91 12.58 47.87
C PRO A 417 22.57 11.58 48.98
N PRO A 418 21.28 11.37 49.32
CA PRO A 418 20.90 10.36 50.28
C PRO A 418 21.38 9.00 49.77
N LEU A 419 22.11 8.28 50.63
CA LEU A 419 22.59 6.93 50.35
C LEU A 419 21.40 6.06 49.91
N SER A 420 21.50 5.47 48.72
CA SER A 420 20.61 4.38 48.33
C SER A 420 20.74 3.27 49.39
N PRO A 421 19.63 2.67 49.88
CA PRO A 421 19.74 1.55 50.79
C PRO A 421 20.51 0.42 50.09
N PRO A 422 21.41 -0.29 50.80
CA PRO A 422 22.21 -1.34 50.19
C PRO A 422 21.30 -2.44 49.64
N GLU A 423 21.65 -2.96 48.46
CA GLU A 423 20.99 -4.12 47.87
C GLU A 423 21.16 -5.32 48.81
N GLY A 424 20.09 -5.65 49.53
CA GLY A 424 20.05 -6.80 50.41
C GLY A 424 20.03 -8.09 49.60
N ASN A 425 21.17 -8.77 49.53
CA ASN A 425 21.24 -10.17 49.09
C ASN A 425 20.21 -11.01 49.86
N PHE A 426 19.19 -11.51 49.16
CA PHE A 426 18.34 -12.60 49.62
C PHE A 426 18.23 -13.67 48.53
N PHE A 427 19.16 -14.62 48.58
CA PHE A 427 18.93 -15.99 48.12
C PHE A 427 18.52 -16.85 49.34
N SER A 428 17.68 -17.86 49.09
CA SER A 428 17.28 -18.95 50.00
C SER A 428 16.35 -18.54 51.15
N ASN A 429 15.15 -19.10 51.31
CA ASN A 429 14.74 -20.50 51.09
C ASN A 429 13.53 -20.67 50.17
#